data_AF-A0A011MZQ5-F1
#
_entry.id   AF-A0A011MZQ5-F1
#
_cell.length_a   1.000
_cell.length_b   1.000
_cell.length_c   1.000
_cell.angle_alpha   90.00
_cell.angle_beta   90.00
_cell.angle_gamma   90.00
#
_symmetry.space_group_name_H-M   'P 1'
#
loop_
_entity.id
_entity.type
_entity.pdbx_description
1 polymer ?
#
loop_
_entity_poly.entity_id
_entity_poly.type
_entity_poly.pdbx_seq_one_letter_code
_entity_poly.pdbx_strand_id
1 'polypeptide(L)'
;MKPMYPQILSWFAGKTGTPDHTAHRLWRQALRDATAEGVVIESPEYWQSAVGHLRASFPSTSPAMAVSSAPGASTDLAGSHRLQMA
;
A
#
# COMPACT_ATOMS: atom_id res chain seq x y z
N MET A 1 -15.96 26.33 -5.59
CA MET A 1 -15.76 25.02 -6.25
C MET A 1 -16.19 23.92 -5.30
N LYS A 2 -16.81 22.83 -5.77
CA LYS A 2 -17.17 21.68 -4.93
C LYS A 2 -15.85 20.95 -4.61
N PRO A 3 -15.42 20.81 -3.35
CA PRO A 3 -14.14 20.19 -3.08
C PRO A 3 -14.19 18.74 -3.56
N MET A 4 -13.15 18.29 -4.27
CA MET A 4 -13.00 16.96 -4.86
C MET A 4 -12.80 15.85 -3.80
N TYR A 5 -13.36 16.09 -2.62
CA TYR A 5 -13.02 15.50 -1.33
C TYR A 5 -13.65 14.12 -1.05
N PRO A 6 -14.82 13.72 -1.60
CA PRO A 6 -15.39 12.41 -1.23
C PRO A 6 -15.03 11.27 -2.18
N GLN A 7 -15.07 11.49 -3.50
CA GLN A 7 -15.05 10.36 -4.45
C GLN A 7 -13.68 9.70 -4.57
N ILE A 8 -12.60 10.49 -4.50
CA ILE A 8 -11.26 9.94 -4.62
C ILE A 8 -10.88 9.08 -3.42
N LEU A 9 -11.44 9.38 -2.24
CA LEU A 9 -11.21 8.62 -1.00
C LEU A 9 -11.98 7.31 -1.01
N SER A 10 -13.24 7.30 -1.44
CA SER A 10 -13.99 6.06 -1.64
C SER A 10 -13.33 5.16 -2.69
N TRP A 11 -12.88 5.74 -3.81
CA TRP A 11 -12.09 5.03 -4.81
C TRP A 11 -10.76 4.50 -4.23
N PHE A 12 -10.06 5.31 -3.45
CA PHE A 12 -8.78 4.98 -2.84
C PHE A 12 -8.89 3.84 -1.81
N ALA A 13 -9.87 3.91 -0.92
CA ALA A 13 -10.14 2.89 0.09
C ALA A 13 -10.50 1.55 -0.58
N GLY A 14 -11.37 1.59 -1.60
CA GLY A 14 -11.73 0.41 -2.39
C GLY A 14 -10.56 -0.20 -3.15
N LYS A 15 -9.66 0.62 -3.71
CA LYS A 15 -8.53 0.15 -4.52
C LYS A 15 -7.38 -0.45 -3.70
N THR A 16 -7.22 0.00 -2.46
CA THR A 16 -6.05 -0.37 -1.64
C THR A 16 -6.37 -1.25 -0.44
N GLY A 17 -7.66 -1.50 -0.17
CA GLY A 17 -8.09 -2.20 1.03
C GLY A 17 -7.75 -1.43 2.32
N THR A 18 -7.39 -0.14 2.19
CA THR A 18 -6.99 0.70 3.32
C THR A 18 -8.22 1.11 4.13
N PRO A 19 -8.20 1.00 5.47
CA PRO A 19 -9.28 1.50 6.31
C PRO A 19 -9.52 3.00 6.08
N ASP A 20 -10.78 3.41 6.06
CA ASP A 20 -11.22 4.77 5.73
C ASP A 20 -10.49 5.87 6.54
N HIS A 21 -10.29 5.63 7.85
CA HIS A 21 -9.55 6.54 8.73
C HIS A 21 -8.07 6.72 8.34
N THR A 22 -7.46 5.70 7.74
CA THR A 22 -6.07 5.75 7.25
C THR A 22 -6.00 6.46 5.90
N ALA A 23 -6.97 6.21 5.01
CA ALA A 23 -7.12 6.95 3.76
C ALA A 23 -7.28 8.46 4.01
N HIS A 24 -8.13 8.85 4.96
CA HIS A 24 -8.31 10.23 5.39
C HIS A 24 -7.03 10.87 5.96
N ARG A 25 -6.19 10.09 6.64
CA ARG A 25 -4.93 10.59 7.21
C ARG A 25 -3.91 10.85 6.11
N LEU A 26 -3.74 9.90 5.19
CA LEU A 26 -2.83 10.03 4.05
C LEU A 26 -3.25 11.18 3.13
N TRP A 27 -4.55 11.37 2.93
CA TRP A 27 -5.05 12.50 2.16
C TRP A 27 -4.72 13.85 2.79
N ARG A 28 -4.93 13.99 4.10
CA ARG A 28 -4.55 15.23 4.81
C ARG A 28 -3.05 15.51 4.73
N GLN A 29 -2.22 14.47 4.73
CA GLN A 29 -0.78 14.64 4.54
C GLN A 29 -0.47 15.13 3.12
N ALA A 30 -1.03 14.49 2.10
CA ALA A 30 -0.83 14.87 0.71
C ALA A 30 -1.27 16.31 0.40
N LEU A 31 -2.34 16.80 1.03
CA LEU A 31 -2.76 18.21 0.93
C LEU A 31 -1.75 19.17 1.56
N ARG A 32 -1.13 18.79 2.68
CA ARG A 32 -0.09 19.60 3.30
C ARG A 32 1.15 19.68 2.43
N ASP A 33 1.53 18.57 1.81
CA ASP A 33 2.69 18.51 0.93
C ASP A 33 2.46 19.35 -0.34
N ALA A 34 1.27 19.27 -0.95
CA ALA A 34 0.88 20.13 -2.06
C ALA A 34 0.81 21.63 -1.68
N THR A 35 0.43 21.93 -0.43
CA THR A 35 0.46 23.31 0.08
C THR A 35 1.91 23.80 0.27
N ALA A 36 2.80 22.92 0.72
CA ALA A 36 4.22 23.24 0.93
C ALA A 36 4.98 23.49 -0.39
N GLU A 37 4.50 22.94 -1.51
CA GLU A 37 5.02 23.23 -2.85
C GLU A 37 4.70 24.66 -3.34
N GLY A 38 3.92 25.44 -2.57
CA GLY A 38 3.58 26.81 -2.92
C GLY A 38 2.56 26.90 -4.06
N VAL A 39 1.85 25.80 -4.35
CA VAL A 39 0.78 25.79 -5.35
C VAL A 39 -0.42 26.57 -4.82
N VAL A 40 -1.10 27.31 -5.72
CA VAL A 40 -2.30 28.05 -5.38
C VAL A 40 -3.38 27.09 -4.86
N ILE A 41 -3.75 27.26 -3.60
CA ILE A 41 -4.73 26.40 -2.93
C ILE A 41 -6.05 26.41 -3.71
N GLU A 42 -6.65 25.23 -3.85
CA GLU A 42 -7.86 24.97 -4.64
C GLU A 42 -7.71 25.09 -6.17
N SER A 43 -6.52 25.37 -6.70
CA SER A 43 -6.28 25.33 -8.13
C SER A 43 -6.27 23.90 -8.68
N PRO A 44 -6.52 23.70 -9.99
CA PRO A 44 -6.40 22.39 -10.62
C PRO A 44 -5.03 21.73 -10.38
N GLU A 45 -3.96 22.52 -10.41
CA GLU A 45 -2.58 22.08 -10.20
C GLU A 45 -2.36 21.61 -8.75
N TYR A 46 -2.96 22.31 -7.79
CA TYR A 46 -2.92 21.92 -6.38
C TYR A 46 -3.58 20.56 -6.17
N TRP A 47 -4.75 20.34 -6.77
CA TRP A 47 -5.43 19.05 -6.70
C TRP A 47 -4.63 17.93 -7.38
N GLN A 48 -4.00 18.21 -8.51
CA GLN A 48 -3.13 17.23 -9.19
C GLN A 48 -1.90 16.88 -8.34
N SER A 49 -1.24 17.88 -7.74
CA SER A 49 -0.12 17.66 -6.82
C SER A 49 -0.53 16.82 -5.61
N ALA A 50 -1.65 17.17 -4.95
CA ALA A 50 -2.16 16.39 -3.82
C ALA A 50 -2.47 14.93 -4.19
N VAL A 51 -3.04 14.67 -5.39
CA VAL A 51 -3.27 13.30 -5.86
C VAL A 51 -1.95 12.58 -6.16
N GLY A 52 -0.93 13.30 -6.65
CA GLY A 52 0.43 12.78 -6.84
C GLY A 52 1.06 12.32 -5.53
N HIS A 53 1.09 13.18 -4.52
CA HIS A 53 1.59 12.86 -3.17
C HIS A 53 0.82 11.72 -2.51
N LEU A 54 -0.49 11.70 -2.68
CA LEU A 54 -1.34 10.63 -2.18
C LEU A 54 -0.96 9.28 -2.81
N ARG A 55 -0.66 9.24 -4.12
CA ARG A 55 -0.21 8.02 -4.82
C ARG A 55 1.21 7.61 -4.42
N ALA A 56 2.10 8.57 -4.19
CA ALA A 56 3.47 8.32 -3.77
C ALA A 56 3.58 7.83 -2.32
N SER A 57 2.61 8.20 -1.47
CA SER A 57 2.54 7.76 -0.08
C SER A 57 2.26 6.26 0.09
N PHE A 58 1.94 5.56 -1.00
CA PHE A 58 1.81 4.13 -0.96
C PHE A 58 3.15 3.45 -1.14
N PRO A 59 3.48 2.45 -0.28
CA PRO A 59 4.45 1.46 -0.71
C PRO A 59 3.85 0.82 -1.96
N SER A 60 4.57 0.91 -3.08
CA SER A 60 4.28 0.10 -4.24
C SER A 60 4.28 -1.33 -3.73
N THR A 61 3.10 -1.91 -3.48
CA THR A 61 2.97 -3.32 -3.17
C THR A 61 3.23 -4.06 -4.47
N SER A 62 4.48 -4.00 -4.92
CA SER A 62 4.99 -4.93 -5.88
C SER A 62 5.07 -6.25 -5.11
N PRO A 63 4.28 -7.27 -5.47
CA PRO A 63 4.34 -8.57 -4.80
C PRO A 63 5.69 -9.29 -4.99
N ALA A 64 6.68 -8.65 -5.60
CA ALA A 64 8.01 -9.21 -5.86
C ALA A 64 8.88 -9.40 -4.60
N MET A 65 8.55 -8.82 -3.44
CA MET A 65 9.38 -8.96 -2.23
C MET A 65 8.82 -9.88 -1.13
N ALA A 66 7.63 -10.46 -1.30
CA ALA A 66 7.07 -11.42 -0.34
C ALA A 66 7.57 -12.87 -0.54
N VAL A 67 8.47 -13.13 -1.51
CA VAL A 67 9.06 -14.44 -1.78
C VAL A 67 10.57 -14.46 -1.49
N SER A 68 10.97 -14.18 -0.26
CA SER A 68 12.32 -14.54 0.22
C SER A 68 12.38 -14.50 1.73
N SER A 69 11.64 -15.41 2.37
CA SER A 69 11.94 -15.93 3.71
C SER A 69 11.05 -17.14 3.98
N ALA A 70 11.21 -18.20 3.18
CA ALA A 70 10.87 -19.54 3.62
C ALA A 70 12.19 -20.33 3.68
N PRO A 71 12.81 -20.52 4.87
CA PRO A 71 13.85 -21.53 5.00
C PRO A 71 13.14 -22.88 4.94
N GLY A 72 13.58 -23.72 3.99
CA GLY A 72 12.95 -24.98 3.67
C GLY A 72 12.87 -25.93 4.85
N ALA A 73 11.66 -26.39 5.16
CA ALA A 73 11.48 -27.73 5.70
C ALA A 73 11.47 -28.67 4.50
N SER A 74 12.67 -29.00 4.00
CA SER A 74 12.85 -30.13 3.09
C SER A 74 12.40 -31.38 3.83
N THR A 75 11.33 -31.98 3.35
CA THR A 75 10.86 -33.31 3.75
C THR A 75 11.93 -34.32 3.33
N ASP A 76 12.88 -34.61 4.23
CA ASP A 76 13.77 -35.75 4.09
C ASP A 76 12.97 -37.01 4.46
N LEU A 77 12.34 -37.58 3.44
CA LEU A 77 11.77 -38.92 3.45
C LEU A 77 12.78 -39.86 2.78
N ALA A 78 13.88 -40.19 3.46
CA ALA A 78 14.78 -41.23 2.99
C ALA A 78 15.56 -41.91 4.14
N GLY A 79 14.98 -42.99 4.65
CA GLY A 79 15.74 -44.20 4.98
C GLY A 79 16.58 -44.18 6.24
N SER A 80 16.09 -44.86 7.28
CA SER A 80 16.76 -46.01 7.92
C SER A 80 16.09 -46.36 9.24
N HIS A 81 15.34 -47.46 9.27
CA HIS A 81 15.33 -48.34 10.43
C HIS A 81 14.95 -49.75 10.02
N ARG A 82 16.01 -50.51 9.76
CA ARG A 82 16.08 -51.97 9.69
C ARG A 82 15.87 -52.55 11.09
N LEU A 83 15.10 -53.64 11.21
CA LEU A 83 15.25 -54.83 12.10
C LEU A 83 13.89 -55.58 12.19
N GLN A 84 13.71 -56.68 11.43
CA GLN A 84 13.68 -58.09 11.91
C GLN A 84 12.46 -58.39 12.81
N MET A 85 11.39 -59.08 12.36
CA MET A 85 11.25 -60.52 12.04
C MET A 85 11.87 -61.46 13.09
N ALA A 86 11.06 -61.85 14.08
CA ALA A 86 10.94 -63.20 14.65
C ALA A 86 9.67 -63.27 15.52
#